data_AF-A0AAE1ASY2-F1
#
_entry.id   AF-A0AAE1ASY2-F1
#
_cell.length_a   1.000
_cell.length_b   1.000
_cell.length_c   1.000
_cell.angle_alpha   90.00
_cell.angle_beta   90.00
_cell.angle_gamma   90.00
#
_symmetry.space_group_name_H-M   'P 1'
#
loop_
_entity.id
_entity.type
_entity.pdbx_description
1 polymer ?
#
loop_
_entity_poly.entity_id
_entity_poly.type
_entity_poly.pdbx_seq_one_letter_code
_entity_poly.pdbx_strand_id
1 'polypeptide(L)'
;MFGPKYLSAAALLFLITSGVRGADFTPGCSFVGGQCQYSVTLGHAGHCDSAGTGSGTTSGDSQCYIDLLQSQVKGLMNDLTRTRTNLEQAQTSLNQTEAERDALLVTLRQKEAELNTTQKELANLIHRTGAEITALRSELTNMTSQVDTCRTALGLPTVEPKLSSGAVNQRYCNFSSITQSPCKMTISNPTQVHLMTRASTSTAGPPADHSQGSVTGKYLALDSRKAAVYGSSASLHSYTIISEEFEPANDYCFFFYYSMVGKEVQDLDITVKVG
;
A
#
# COMPACT_ATOMS: atom_id res chain seq x y z
N MET A 1 16.53 -4.89 -10.08
CA MET A 1 15.99 -3.85 -10.98
C MET A 1 14.67 -4.34 -11.56
N PHE A 2 13.56 -4.07 -10.90
CA PHE A 2 12.22 -4.23 -11.46
C PHE A 2 11.40 -3.03 -11.00
N GLY A 3 11.27 -2.03 -11.86
CA GLY A 3 10.45 -0.84 -11.61
C GLY A 3 8.96 -1.13 -11.78
N PRO A 4 8.06 -0.36 -11.15
CA PRO A 4 6.63 -0.52 -11.34
C PRO A 4 6.24 -0.04 -12.75
N LYS A 5 5.58 -0.91 -13.51
CA LYS A 5 4.88 -0.52 -14.74
C LYS A 5 3.63 0.26 -14.33
N TYR A 6 3.70 1.58 -14.39
CA TYR A 6 2.51 2.43 -14.38
C TYR A 6 1.77 2.19 -15.70
N LEU A 7 0.59 1.56 -15.64
CA LEU A 7 -0.36 1.60 -16.74
C LEU A 7 -0.91 3.03 -16.80
N SER A 8 -0.30 3.86 -17.64
CA SER A 8 -0.91 5.12 -18.07
C SER A 8 -2.07 4.75 -18.99
N ALA A 9 -3.27 4.63 -18.44
CA ALA A 9 -4.48 4.69 -19.24
C ALA A 9 -4.65 6.15 -19.66
N ALA A 10 -4.05 6.51 -20.79
CA ALA A 10 -4.41 7.73 -21.50
C ALA A 10 -5.87 7.57 -21.94
N ALA A 11 -6.80 8.08 -21.13
CA ALA A 11 -8.14 8.36 -21.58
C ALA A 11 -8.03 9.44 -22.65
N LEU A 12 -7.81 9.03 -23.90
CA LEU A 12 -8.01 9.87 -25.07
C LEU A 12 -9.50 10.17 -25.13
N LEU A 13 -9.87 11.26 -24.47
CA LEU A 13 -11.14 11.92 -24.68
C LEU A 13 -11.12 12.42 -26.13
N PHE A 14 -11.65 11.62 -27.06
CA PHE A 14 -11.99 12.10 -28.39
C PHE A 14 -13.14 13.08 -28.19
N LEU A 15 -12.81 14.34 -27.95
CA LEU A 15 -13.66 15.45 -28.33
C LEU A 15 -13.77 15.38 -29.85
N ILE A 16 -14.81 14.70 -30.33
CA ILE A 16 -15.27 14.84 -31.70
C ILE A 16 -15.80 16.26 -31.79
N THR A 17 -14.91 17.22 -32.03
CA THR A 17 -15.32 18.51 -32.56
C THR A 17 -15.80 18.21 -33.96
N SER A 18 -17.12 18.13 -34.12
CA SER A 18 -17.75 18.25 -35.42
C SER A 18 -17.37 19.64 -35.95
N GLY A 19 -16.25 19.70 -36.66
CA GLY A 19 -15.84 20.87 -37.40
C GLY A 19 -16.91 21.12 -38.45
N VAL A 20 -17.84 22.02 -38.13
CA VAL A 20 -18.66 22.66 -39.15
C VAL A 20 -17.68 23.46 -39.98
N ARG A 21 -17.28 22.92 -41.13
CA ARG A 21 -16.57 23.71 -42.14
C ARG A 21 -17.49 24.89 -42.43
N GLY A 22 -16.96 26.09 -42.26
CA GLY A 22 -17.70 27.32 -42.50
C GLY A 22 -18.46 27.22 -43.80
N ALA A 23 -19.76 27.51 -43.74
CA ALA A 23 -20.46 27.91 -44.94
C ALA A 23 -19.71 29.14 -45.46
N ASP A 24 -19.11 29.03 -46.64
CA ASP A 24 -18.59 30.18 -47.36
C ASP A 24 -19.79 31.09 -47.67
N PHE A 25 -20.01 32.08 -46.80
CA PHE A 25 -20.90 33.19 -47.11
C PHE A 25 -20.09 34.12 -48.01
N THR A 26 -20.26 34.00 -49.33
CA THR A 26 -19.74 35.01 -50.26
C THR A 26 -20.90 35.98 -50.55
N PRO A 27 -20.94 37.19 -49.97
CA PRO A 27 -22.01 38.14 -50.28
C PRO A 27 -21.72 38.79 -51.62
N GLY A 28 -22.13 38.14 -52.71
CA GLY A 28 -22.24 38.78 -54.01
C GLY A 28 -23.65 39.33 -54.18
N CYS A 29 -23.81 40.64 -54.37
CA CYS A 29 -25.08 41.20 -54.83
C CYS A 29 -25.09 41.26 -56.36
N SER A 30 -26.23 40.96 -56.97
CA SER A 30 -26.48 41.19 -58.38
C SER A 30 -27.11 42.57 -58.57
N PHE A 31 -26.56 43.40 -59.46
CA PHE A 31 -27.11 44.72 -59.79
C PHE A 31 -28.13 44.63 -60.91
N VAL A 32 -29.39 45.00 -60.62
CA VAL A 32 -30.46 45.14 -61.62
C VAL A 32 -31.10 46.51 -61.42
N GLY A 33 -31.13 47.35 -62.47
CA GLY A 33 -31.74 48.68 -62.39
C GLY A 33 -31.01 49.70 -61.49
N GLY A 34 -29.71 49.51 -61.24
CA GLY A 34 -28.91 50.44 -60.42
C GLY A 34 -29.02 50.24 -58.90
N GLN A 35 -29.73 49.20 -58.44
CA GLN A 35 -29.77 48.80 -57.03
C GLN A 35 -29.11 47.43 -56.83
N CYS A 36 -28.35 47.30 -55.74
CA CYS A 36 -27.66 46.09 -55.31
C CYS A 36 -28.67 45.20 -54.57
N GLN A 37 -29.08 44.10 -55.20
CA GLN A 37 -30.07 43.18 -54.62
C GLN A 37 -29.35 41.99 -53.98
N TYR A 38 -29.56 41.79 -52.69
CA TYR A 38 -29.01 40.66 -51.93
C TYR A 38 -30.02 39.52 -51.91
N SER A 39 -29.69 38.36 -52.47
CA SER A 39 -30.47 37.13 -52.27
C SER A 39 -30.07 36.51 -50.93
N VAL A 40 -30.76 36.86 -49.85
CA VAL A 40 -30.58 36.21 -48.55
C VAL A 40 -31.41 34.92 -48.54
N THR A 41 -30.76 33.77 -48.69
CA THR A 41 -31.40 32.48 -48.41
C THR A 41 -31.36 32.23 -46.91
N LEU A 42 -32.47 32.48 -46.22
CA LEU A 42 -32.67 32.03 -44.84
C LEU A 42 -33.10 30.55 -44.89
N GLY A 43 -32.12 29.66 -44.80
CA GLY A 43 -32.32 28.21 -44.74
C GLY A 43 -31.04 27.53 -44.28
N HIS A 44 -31.16 26.46 -43.49
CA HIS A 44 -30.00 25.68 -43.07
C HIS A 44 -29.51 24.89 -44.29
N ALA A 45 -28.30 25.17 -44.77
CA ALA A 45 -27.76 24.56 -45.99
C ALA A 45 -27.83 23.02 -45.89
N GLY A 46 -28.69 22.41 -46.72
CA GLY A 46 -28.75 20.96 -46.94
C GLY A 46 -29.97 20.19 -46.41
N HIS A 47 -30.97 20.81 -45.77
CA HIS A 47 -32.06 20.04 -45.12
C HIS A 47 -33.49 20.54 -45.41
N CYS A 48 -33.94 20.39 -46.66
CA CYS A 48 -35.35 20.44 -47.09
C CYS A 48 -35.95 21.79 -47.51
N ASP A 49 -35.15 22.85 -47.58
CA ASP A 49 -35.60 24.13 -48.16
C ASP A 49 -35.36 24.14 -49.67
N SER A 50 -36.43 24.29 -50.47
CA SER A 50 -36.31 24.50 -51.92
C SER A 50 -36.18 25.99 -52.24
N ALA A 51 -35.22 26.36 -53.10
CA ALA A 51 -35.09 27.74 -53.58
C ALA A 51 -36.24 28.08 -54.54
N GLY A 52 -37.27 28.77 -54.06
CA GLY A 52 -38.34 29.32 -54.88
C GLY A 52 -37.92 30.64 -55.53
N THR A 53 -37.88 30.70 -56.87
CA THR A 53 -37.77 31.96 -57.61
C THR A 53 -39.14 32.66 -57.62
N GLY A 54 -39.45 33.43 -56.58
CA GLY A 54 -40.61 34.32 -56.57
C GLY A 54 -41.19 34.58 -55.18
N SER A 55 -41.24 35.86 -54.82
CA SER A 55 -42.06 36.50 -53.77
C SER A 55 -42.56 35.62 -52.61
N GLY A 56 -41.78 35.59 -51.52
CA GLY A 56 -42.34 35.69 -50.16
C GLY A 56 -42.97 34.46 -49.49
N THR A 57 -42.91 33.26 -50.07
CA THR A 57 -43.34 32.04 -49.37
C THR A 57 -42.31 30.91 -49.52
N THR A 58 -41.49 30.71 -48.49
CA THR A 58 -40.68 29.49 -48.32
C THR A 58 -41.61 28.34 -47.96
N SER A 59 -42.13 27.62 -48.95
CA SER A 59 -42.83 26.36 -48.72
C SER A 59 -41.79 25.26 -48.57
N GLY A 60 -41.43 24.91 -47.33
CA GLY A 60 -40.57 23.75 -47.07
C GLY A 60 -41.20 22.46 -47.61
N ASP A 61 -40.38 21.55 -48.15
CA ASP A 61 -40.85 20.26 -48.63
C ASP A 61 -41.21 19.37 -47.43
N SER A 62 -42.52 19.19 -47.21
CA SER A 62 -43.05 18.41 -46.09
C SER A 62 -42.62 16.94 -46.15
N GLN A 63 -42.39 16.39 -47.35
CA GLN A 63 -41.95 15.01 -47.52
C GLN A 63 -40.48 14.85 -47.07
N CYS A 64 -39.63 15.80 -47.43
CA CYS A 64 -38.22 15.78 -47.01
C CYS A 64 -38.07 15.88 -45.49
N TYR A 65 -38.90 16.66 -44.79
CA TYR A 65 -38.86 16.73 -43.32
C TYR A 65 -39.28 15.40 -42.66
N ILE A 66 -40.29 14.72 -43.22
CA ILE A 66 -40.70 13.38 -42.78
C ILE A 66 -39.55 12.37 -42.99
N ASP A 67 -38.89 12.40 -44.14
CA ASP A 67 -37.78 11.49 -44.45
C ASP A 67 -36.57 11.73 -43.52
N LEU A 68 -36.27 12.99 -43.19
CA LEU A 68 -35.23 13.34 -42.22
C LEU A 68 -35.54 12.79 -40.82
N LEU A 69 -36.76 13.00 -40.33
CA LEU A 69 -37.21 12.47 -39.05
C LEU A 69 -37.17 10.93 -39.04
N GLN A 70 -37.60 10.28 -40.11
CA GLN A 70 -37.51 8.82 -40.23
C GLN A 70 -36.06 8.32 -40.17
N SER A 71 -35.12 9.03 -40.82
CA SER A 71 -33.69 8.72 -40.75
C SER A 71 -33.13 8.90 -39.34
N GLN A 72 -33.49 9.98 -38.64
CA GLN A 72 -33.07 10.23 -37.26
C GLN A 72 -33.62 9.17 -36.29
N VAL A 73 -34.90 8.82 -36.42
CA VAL A 73 -35.54 7.76 -35.61
C VAL A 73 -34.85 6.42 -35.86
N LYS A 74 -34.53 6.08 -37.12
CA LYS A 74 -33.77 4.87 -37.46
C LYS A 74 -32.37 4.88 -36.85
N GLY A 75 -31.70 6.03 -36.85
CA GLY A 75 -30.40 6.22 -36.18
C GLY A 75 -30.48 5.95 -34.68
N LEU A 76 -31.46 6.56 -34.01
CA LEU A 76 -31.70 6.36 -32.58
C LEU A 76 -32.05 4.90 -32.24
N MET A 77 -32.83 4.23 -33.07
CA MET A 77 -33.13 2.81 -32.90
C MET A 77 -31.87 1.95 -32.98
N ASN A 78 -30.99 2.20 -33.96
CA ASN A 78 -29.71 1.49 -34.09
C ASN A 78 -28.79 1.73 -32.88
N ASP A 79 -28.71 2.98 -32.41
CA ASP A 79 -27.92 3.33 -31.23
C ASP A 79 -28.47 2.69 -29.95
N LEU A 80 -29.79 2.63 -29.80
CA LEU A 80 -30.43 1.94 -28.68
C LEU A 80 -30.09 0.43 -28.69
N THR A 81 -30.20 -0.22 -29.85
CA THR A 81 -29.81 -1.63 -30.01
C THR A 81 -28.35 -1.85 -29.66
N ARG A 82 -27.44 -0.99 -30.17
CA ARG A 82 -26.01 -1.07 -29.86
C ARG A 82 -25.73 -0.90 -28.37
N THR A 83 -26.38 0.08 -27.74
CA THR A 83 -26.21 0.35 -26.31
C THR A 83 -26.70 -0.82 -25.47
N ARG A 84 -27.81 -1.46 -25.87
CA ARG A 84 -28.33 -2.67 -25.22
C ARG A 84 -27.32 -3.83 -25.31
N THR A 85 -26.77 -4.10 -26.49
CA THR A 85 -25.76 -5.16 -26.66
C THR A 85 -24.51 -4.88 -25.84
N ASN A 86 -24.04 -3.62 -25.80
CA ASN A 86 -22.90 -3.25 -24.97
C ASN A 86 -23.18 -3.44 -23.48
N LEU A 87 -24.38 -3.12 -23.01
CA LEU A 87 -24.79 -3.32 -21.62
C LEU A 87 -24.86 -4.81 -21.27
N GLU A 88 -25.38 -5.65 -22.17
CA GLU A 88 -25.42 -7.11 -21.99
C GLU A 88 -23.99 -7.68 -21.87
N GLN A 89 -23.06 -7.24 -22.72
CA GLN A 89 -21.64 -7.65 -22.65
C GLN A 89 -20.95 -7.18 -21.36
N ALA A 90 -21.23 -5.95 -20.92
CA ALA A 90 -20.71 -5.42 -19.67
C ALA A 90 -21.23 -6.23 -18.47
N GLN A 91 -22.51 -6.61 -18.47
CA GLN A 91 -23.09 -7.45 -17.44
C GLN A 91 -22.45 -8.84 -17.38
N THR A 92 -22.19 -9.47 -18.54
CA THR A 92 -21.48 -10.76 -18.59
C THR A 92 -20.06 -10.63 -18.03
N SER A 93 -19.36 -9.56 -18.36
CA SER A 93 -18.00 -9.30 -17.87
C SER A 93 -17.97 -9.07 -16.36
N LEU A 94 -18.99 -8.38 -15.82
CA LEU A 94 -19.14 -8.18 -14.38
C LEU A 94 -19.35 -9.52 -13.66
N ASN A 95 -20.29 -10.34 -14.14
CA ASN A 95 -20.57 -11.65 -13.54
C ASN A 95 -19.33 -12.57 -13.56
N GLN A 96 -18.54 -12.52 -14.64
CA GLN A 96 -17.28 -13.26 -14.72
C GLN A 96 -16.26 -12.76 -13.69
N THR A 97 -16.11 -11.44 -13.55
CA THR A 97 -15.21 -10.83 -12.56
C THR A 97 -15.62 -11.18 -11.13
N GLU A 98 -16.92 -11.23 -10.86
CA GLU A 98 -17.45 -11.66 -9.55
C GLU A 98 -17.15 -13.13 -9.26
N ALA A 99 -17.29 -14.01 -10.26
CA ALA A 99 -16.92 -15.41 -10.11
C ALA A 99 -15.41 -15.61 -9.86
N GLU A 100 -14.56 -14.86 -10.57
CA GLU A 100 -13.10 -14.88 -10.37
C GLU A 100 -12.72 -14.36 -8.97
N ARG A 101 -13.35 -13.26 -8.52
CA ARG A 101 -13.19 -12.73 -7.16
C ARG A 101 -13.54 -13.79 -6.11
N ASP A 102 -14.66 -14.47 -6.27
CA ASP A 102 -15.13 -15.44 -5.30
C ASP A 102 -14.22 -16.69 -5.26
N ALA A 103 -13.70 -17.14 -6.40
CA ALA A 103 -12.70 -18.19 -6.48
C ALA A 103 -11.38 -17.81 -5.78
N LEU A 104 -10.93 -16.56 -5.95
CA LEU A 104 -9.76 -16.03 -5.27
C LEU A 104 -9.96 -15.95 -3.74
N LEU A 105 -11.16 -15.55 -3.28
CA LEU A 105 -11.48 -15.51 -1.86
C LEU A 105 -11.42 -16.89 -1.20
N VAL A 106 -11.89 -17.93 -1.89
CA VAL A 106 -11.75 -19.33 -1.41
C VAL A 106 -10.28 -19.71 -1.30
N THR A 107 -9.48 -19.40 -2.32
CA THR A 107 -8.03 -19.69 -2.34
C THR A 107 -7.32 -18.96 -1.20
N LEU A 108 -7.66 -17.70 -0.94
CA LEU A 108 -7.06 -16.91 0.13
C LEU A 108 -7.35 -17.50 1.51
N ARG A 109 -8.60 -17.93 1.76
CA ARG A 109 -8.96 -18.62 3.01
C ARG A 109 -8.20 -19.93 3.20
N GLN A 110 -8.01 -20.69 2.13
CA GLN A 110 -7.21 -21.92 2.20
C GLN A 110 -5.76 -21.60 2.56
N LYS A 111 -5.17 -20.57 1.93
CA LYS A 111 -3.80 -20.15 2.23
C LYS A 111 -3.63 -19.62 3.65
N GLU A 112 -4.64 -18.94 4.17
CA GLU A 112 -4.67 -18.51 5.57
C GLU A 112 -4.70 -19.71 6.53
N ALA A 113 -5.49 -20.75 6.22
CA ALA A 113 -5.52 -21.98 7.01
C ALA A 113 -4.19 -22.76 6.97
N GLU A 114 -3.55 -22.83 5.79
CA GLU A 114 -2.21 -23.40 5.63
C GLU A 114 -1.18 -22.62 6.46
N LEU A 115 -1.18 -21.29 6.38
CA LEU A 115 -0.27 -20.43 7.13
C LEU A 115 -0.43 -20.62 8.65
N ASN A 116 -1.67 -20.66 9.14
CA ASN A 116 -1.97 -20.90 10.55
C ASN A 116 -1.48 -22.28 11.03
N THR A 117 -1.59 -23.30 10.16
CA THR A 117 -1.05 -24.65 10.43
C THR A 117 0.48 -24.62 10.53
N THR A 118 1.16 -24.04 9.54
CA THR A 118 2.63 -23.92 9.55
C THR A 118 3.14 -23.11 10.74
N GLN A 119 2.44 -22.04 11.13
CA GLN A 119 2.78 -21.26 12.31
C GLN A 119 2.72 -22.10 13.60
N LYS A 120 1.70 -22.96 13.73
CA LYS A 120 1.56 -23.87 14.88
C LYS A 120 2.65 -24.94 14.90
N GLU A 121 2.97 -25.52 13.75
CA GLU A 121 4.06 -26.50 13.61
C GLU A 121 5.41 -25.90 13.99
N LEU A 122 5.70 -24.68 13.52
CA LEU A 122 6.93 -23.97 13.85
C LEU A 122 7.02 -23.65 15.35
N ALA A 123 5.92 -23.21 15.97
CA ALA A 123 5.87 -22.96 17.41
C ALA A 123 6.17 -24.24 18.23
N ASN A 124 5.58 -25.37 17.83
CA ASN A 124 5.83 -26.66 18.46
C ASN A 124 7.28 -27.11 18.29
N LEU A 125 7.87 -26.91 17.12
CA LEU A 125 9.26 -27.24 16.84
C LEU A 125 10.21 -26.42 17.72
N ILE A 126 10.02 -25.08 17.76
CA ILE A 126 10.83 -24.19 18.59
C ILE A 126 10.77 -24.63 20.06
N HIS A 127 9.57 -24.91 20.57
CA HIS A 127 9.39 -25.36 21.95
C HIS A 127 10.14 -26.68 22.22
N ARG A 128 10.01 -27.67 21.33
CA ARG A 128 10.71 -28.96 21.46
C ARG A 128 12.22 -28.80 21.41
N THR A 129 12.75 -28.05 20.43
CA THR A 129 14.19 -27.81 20.32
C THR A 129 14.74 -27.03 21.52
N GLY A 130 13.96 -26.10 22.08
CA GLY A 130 14.33 -25.37 23.30
C GLY A 130 14.42 -26.28 24.52
N ALA A 131 13.48 -27.22 24.66
CA ALA A 131 13.50 -28.22 25.72
C ALA A 131 14.72 -29.17 25.58
N GLU A 132 15.01 -29.64 24.37
CA GLU A 132 16.18 -30.49 24.08
C GLU A 132 17.49 -29.76 24.39
N ILE A 133 17.65 -28.49 23.97
CA ILE A 133 18.82 -27.67 24.32
C ILE A 133 18.98 -27.51 25.83
N THR A 134 17.88 -27.30 26.55
CA THR A 134 17.90 -27.12 28.01
C THR A 134 18.30 -28.41 28.72
N ALA A 135 17.78 -29.56 28.26
CA ALA A 135 18.16 -30.87 28.78
C ALA A 135 19.65 -31.15 28.56
N LEU A 136 20.17 -30.91 27.34
CA LEU A 136 21.59 -31.09 27.02
C LEU A 136 22.50 -30.18 27.85
N ARG A 137 22.10 -28.94 28.11
CA ARG A 137 22.84 -28.03 29.00
C ARG A 137 22.88 -28.54 30.44
N SER A 138 21.77 -29.07 30.95
CA SER A 138 21.71 -29.66 32.28
C SER A 138 22.61 -30.89 32.40
N GLU A 139 22.59 -31.75 31.38
CA GLU A 139 23.46 -32.93 31.31
C GLU A 139 24.94 -32.54 31.25
N LEU A 140 25.31 -31.55 30.43
CA LEU A 140 26.67 -31.02 30.36
C LEU A 140 27.12 -30.46 31.72
N THR A 141 26.25 -29.74 32.41
CA THR A 141 26.55 -29.19 33.75
C THR A 141 26.76 -30.30 34.77
N ASN A 142 25.94 -31.35 34.72
CA ASN A 142 26.08 -32.53 35.58
C ASN A 142 27.39 -33.28 35.29
N MET A 143 27.73 -33.52 34.02
CA MET A 143 28.99 -34.15 33.63
C MET A 143 30.20 -33.32 34.07
N THR A 144 30.13 -31.99 33.93
CA THR A 144 31.19 -31.09 34.38
C THR A 144 31.41 -31.23 35.90
N SER A 145 30.32 -31.22 36.67
CA SER A 145 30.35 -31.43 38.13
C SER A 145 30.94 -32.79 38.54
N GLN A 146 30.62 -33.86 37.81
CA GLN A 146 31.20 -35.18 38.05
C GLN A 146 32.72 -35.21 37.80
N VAL A 147 33.18 -34.54 36.73
CA VAL A 147 34.61 -34.40 36.43
C VAL A 147 35.32 -33.62 37.53
N ASP A 148 34.73 -32.53 38.03
CA ASP A 148 35.30 -31.74 39.13
C ASP A 148 35.39 -32.56 40.43
N THR A 149 34.36 -33.36 40.73
CA THR A 149 34.35 -34.29 41.88
C THR A 149 35.46 -35.36 41.75
N CYS A 150 35.66 -35.90 40.54
CA CYS A 150 36.73 -36.86 40.30
C CYS A 150 38.12 -36.22 40.41
N ARG A 151 38.26 -35.00 39.88
CA ARG A 151 39.51 -34.22 39.92
C ARG A 151 39.94 -33.89 41.34
N THR A 152 38.99 -33.47 42.18
CA THR A 152 39.23 -33.18 43.61
C THR A 152 39.64 -34.45 44.38
N ALA A 153 39.00 -35.59 44.11
CA ALA A 153 39.38 -36.87 44.71
C ALA A 153 40.80 -37.33 44.35
N LEU A 154 41.31 -36.93 43.17
CA LEU A 154 42.66 -37.23 42.69
C LEU A 154 43.72 -36.21 43.13
N GLY A 155 43.35 -35.18 43.91
CA GLY A 155 44.29 -34.14 44.36
C GLY A 155 44.85 -33.27 43.22
N LEU A 156 44.20 -33.28 42.05
CA LEU A 156 44.60 -32.46 40.91
C LEU A 156 44.10 -31.03 41.12
N PRO A 157 44.94 -29.99 40.87
CA PRO A 157 44.50 -28.60 40.98
C PRO A 157 43.33 -28.38 40.02
N THR A 158 42.22 -27.84 40.50
CA THR A 158 41.05 -27.50 39.66
C THR A 158 41.52 -26.56 38.55
N VAL A 159 41.56 -27.07 37.32
CA VAL A 159 41.60 -26.18 36.16
C VAL A 159 40.16 -25.70 36.07
N GLU A 160 39.87 -24.58 36.73
CA GLU A 160 38.69 -23.83 36.39
C GLU A 160 38.73 -23.68 34.87
N PRO A 161 37.69 -24.13 34.14
CA PRO A 161 37.42 -23.44 32.90
C PRO A 161 37.29 -21.98 33.34
N LYS A 162 38.17 -21.11 32.87
CA LYS A 162 37.83 -19.69 32.76
C LYS A 162 36.68 -19.59 31.74
N LEU A 163 35.52 -20.16 32.05
CA LEU A 163 34.33 -19.37 31.89
C LEU A 163 34.51 -18.33 32.98
N SER A 164 35.10 -17.19 32.61
CA SER A 164 35.11 -16.10 33.56
C SER A 164 33.66 -15.93 33.98
N SER A 165 33.39 -16.25 35.23
CA SER A 165 32.45 -15.52 36.05
C SER A 165 32.94 -14.06 36.17
N GLY A 166 33.32 -13.43 35.04
CA GLY A 166 33.07 -12.02 34.87
C GLY A 166 31.56 -11.96 34.90
N ALA A 167 31.03 -11.30 35.92
CA ALA A 167 29.60 -11.10 36.07
C ALA A 167 29.04 -10.72 34.70
N VAL A 168 28.22 -11.61 34.10
CA VAL A 168 27.53 -11.27 32.87
C VAL A 168 26.59 -10.14 33.26
N ASN A 169 26.98 -8.91 32.91
CA ASN A 169 26.19 -7.73 33.17
C ASN A 169 25.04 -7.70 32.15
N GLN A 170 24.04 -8.56 32.37
CA GLN A 170 22.88 -8.64 31.50
C GLN A 170 22.00 -7.42 31.73
N ARG A 171 21.95 -6.54 30.73
CA ARG A 171 21.01 -5.41 30.68
C ARG A 171 19.78 -5.84 29.89
N TYR A 172 18.64 -5.91 30.57
CA TYR A 172 17.36 -6.28 29.96
C TYR A 172 16.40 -5.09 29.93
N CYS A 173 15.80 -4.86 28.77
CA CYS A 173 14.83 -3.80 28.54
C CYS A 173 13.60 -4.37 27.83
N ASN A 174 12.46 -4.36 28.50
CA ASN A 174 11.16 -4.77 27.94
C ASN A 174 10.13 -3.64 27.92
N PHE A 175 10.56 -2.40 28.12
CA PHE A 175 9.70 -1.20 28.07
C PHE A 175 8.47 -1.22 29.00
N SER A 176 8.47 -2.04 30.06
CA SER A 176 7.33 -2.19 30.96
C SER A 176 7.10 -0.97 31.87
N SER A 177 8.19 -0.30 32.29
CA SER A 177 8.16 0.86 33.20
C SER A 177 7.81 2.16 32.47
N ILE A 178 6.90 2.95 33.05
CA ILE A 178 6.40 4.24 32.51
C ILE A 178 7.01 5.46 33.18
N THR A 179 7.73 5.28 34.28
CA THR A 179 8.18 6.38 35.16
C THR A 179 9.62 6.82 34.89
N GLN A 180 10.33 6.15 33.99
CA GLN A 180 11.71 6.48 33.60
C GLN A 180 11.82 6.48 32.07
N SER A 181 12.79 7.25 31.54
CA SER A 181 13.22 7.16 30.13
C SER A 181 13.34 5.69 29.74
N PRO A 182 12.83 5.25 28.56
CA PRO A 182 12.78 3.84 28.17
C PRO A 182 14.14 3.18 28.38
N CYS A 183 14.28 2.46 29.50
CA CYS A 183 15.50 1.78 29.92
C CYS A 183 16.76 2.67 29.92
N LYS A 184 16.65 3.91 30.39
CA LYS A 184 17.74 4.91 30.40
C LYS A 184 18.34 5.25 29.03
N MET A 185 17.66 4.88 27.94
CA MET A 185 18.11 5.24 26.60
C MET A 185 17.83 6.72 26.33
N THR A 186 18.64 7.31 25.45
CA THR A 186 18.45 8.69 24.96
C THR A 186 17.94 8.65 23.53
N ILE A 187 16.95 9.49 23.22
CA ILE A 187 16.30 9.56 21.91
C ILE A 187 16.54 10.95 21.33
N SER A 188 17.06 11.03 20.10
CA SER A 188 17.40 12.30 19.46
C SER A 188 16.21 13.21 19.18
N ASN A 189 15.04 12.64 18.86
CA ASN A 189 13.80 13.37 18.61
C ASN A 189 12.60 12.71 19.34
N PRO A 190 12.41 13.00 20.64
CA PRO A 190 11.49 12.25 21.50
C PRO A 190 10.01 12.50 21.21
N THR A 191 9.65 13.52 20.42
CA THR A 191 8.25 13.86 20.13
C THR A 191 7.59 12.89 19.15
N GLN A 192 8.38 12.13 18.39
CA GLN A 192 7.91 11.21 17.34
C GLN A 192 8.11 9.73 17.69
N VAL A 193 8.83 9.45 18.79
CA VAL A 193 9.03 8.09 19.32
C VAL A 193 8.13 7.89 20.53
N HIS A 194 7.32 6.84 20.53
CA HIS A 194 6.36 6.58 21.59
C HIS A 194 6.40 5.14 22.07
N LEU A 195 6.08 4.94 23.34
CA LEU A 195 5.69 3.63 23.84
C LEU A 195 4.28 3.31 23.36
N MET A 196 4.14 2.23 22.62
CA MET A 196 2.87 1.78 22.05
C MET A 196 2.50 0.39 22.56
N THR A 197 1.22 0.08 22.44
CA THR A 197 0.66 -1.25 22.68
C THR A 197 -0.21 -1.63 21.47
N ARG A 198 -0.49 -2.92 21.27
CA ARG A 198 -1.44 -3.32 20.22
C ARG A 198 -2.86 -2.86 20.57
N ALA A 199 -3.22 -2.86 21.85
CA ALA A 199 -4.54 -2.43 22.33
C ALA A 199 -4.85 -0.94 22.04
N SER A 200 -3.82 -0.08 21.90
CA SER A 200 -4.00 1.35 21.60
C SER A 200 -4.21 1.58 20.10
N THR A 201 -5.38 1.20 19.56
CA THR A 201 -5.98 1.57 18.24
C THR A 201 -5.08 1.60 16.98
N SER A 202 -3.84 1.14 17.07
CA SER A 202 -2.86 1.18 16.00
C SER A 202 -3.03 -0.06 15.14
N THR A 203 -3.54 0.16 13.93
CA THR A 203 -3.59 -0.88 12.90
C THR A 203 -2.20 -1.27 12.38
N ALA A 204 -1.18 -0.45 12.65
CA ALA A 204 0.21 -0.65 12.24
C ALA A 204 1.07 -0.99 13.46
N GLY A 205 1.90 -2.03 13.35
CA GLY A 205 2.73 -2.54 14.44
C GLY A 205 2.54 -4.05 14.68
N PRO A 206 3.37 -4.67 15.55
CA PRO A 206 3.29 -6.09 15.85
C PRO A 206 1.95 -6.47 16.54
N PRO A 207 1.45 -7.70 16.33
CA PRO A 207 0.20 -8.16 16.92
C PRO A 207 0.28 -8.34 18.44
N ALA A 208 1.48 -8.50 19.00
CA ALA A 208 1.73 -8.57 20.43
C ALA A 208 3.17 -8.14 20.73
N ASP A 209 3.44 -7.68 21.96
CA ASP A 209 4.79 -7.50 22.49
C ASP A 209 5.52 -8.84 22.57
N HIS A 210 6.77 -8.88 22.11
CA HIS A 210 7.62 -10.07 22.13
C HIS A 210 8.00 -10.53 23.54
N SER A 211 8.18 -9.62 24.51
CA SER A 211 8.62 -9.97 25.86
C SER A 211 7.60 -10.82 26.62
N GLN A 212 6.30 -10.61 26.38
CA GLN A 212 5.22 -11.30 27.10
C GLN A 212 4.22 -12.02 26.17
N GLY A 213 4.37 -11.90 24.86
CA GLY A 213 3.36 -12.38 23.90
C GLY A 213 2.00 -11.71 24.06
N SER A 214 1.95 -10.50 24.63
CA SER A 214 0.71 -9.84 25.04
C SER A 214 0.37 -8.62 24.19
N VAL A 215 -0.91 -8.43 23.90
CA VAL A 215 -1.44 -7.21 23.24
C VAL A 215 -1.33 -5.95 24.11
N THR A 216 -1.22 -6.14 25.44
CA THR A 216 -1.05 -5.05 26.42
C THR A 216 0.42 -4.76 26.74
N GLY A 217 1.33 -5.64 26.30
CA GLY A 217 2.76 -5.39 26.41
C GLY A 217 3.18 -4.22 25.53
N LYS A 218 4.33 -3.65 25.86
CA LYS A 218 4.77 -2.36 25.32
C LYS A 218 6.01 -2.52 24.46
N TYR A 219 6.08 -1.70 23.42
CA TYR A 219 7.24 -1.59 22.57
C TYR A 219 7.46 -0.13 22.17
N LEU A 220 8.71 0.19 21.85
CA LEU A 220 9.05 1.48 21.27
C LEU A 220 8.62 1.48 19.80
N ALA A 221 7.93 2.54 19.38
CA ALA A 221 7.41 2.65 18.02
C ALA A 221 7.62 4.05 17.45
N LEU A 222 7.88 4.06 16.15
CA LEU A 222 7.89 5.25 15.30
C LEU A 222 6.53 5.30 14.59
N ASP A 223 5.63 6.16 15.06
CA ASP A 223 4.31 6.29 14.42
C ASP A 223 4.41 7.25 13.23
N SER A 224 4.54 6.69 12.02
CA SER A 224 4.59 7.45 10.77
C SER A 224 3.36 8.34 10.56
N ARG A 225 2.20 7.98 11.13
CA ARG A 225 0.98 8.81 11.06
C ARG A 225 1.12 10.07 11.88
N LYS A 226 1.80 10.02 13.02
CA LYS A 226 2.12 11.22 13.81
C LYS A 226 3.27 12.02 13.21
N ALA A 227 4.20 11.37 12.52
CA ALA A 227 5.24 12.08 11.76
C ALA A 227 4.63 12.91 10.60
N ALA A 228 3.62 12.37 9.90
CA ALA A 228 2.91 13.06 8.81
C ALA A 228 2.11 14.31 9.25
N VAL A 229 1.74 14.42 10.54
CA VAL A 229 0.98 15.56 11.07
C VAL A 229 1.84 16.82 11.23
N TYR A 230 3.18 16.70 11.27
CA TYR A 230 4.09 17.81 11.61
C TYR A 230 4.99 18.32 10.48
N GLY A 231 4.88 17.80 9.25
CA GLY A 231 5.66 18.33 8.13
C GLY A 231 5.52 17.49 6.87
N SER A 232 5.55 18.17 5.72
CA SER A 232 5.35 17.63 4.35
C SER A 232 5.77 16.18 4.16
N SER A 233 4.91 15.40 3.50
CA SER A 233 5.03 13.98 3.09
C SER A 233 6.30 13.58 2.32
N ALA A 234 7.31 14.45 2.22
CA ALA A 234 8.54 14.27 1.46
C ALA A 234 9.82 14.24 2.32
N SER A 235 9.75 14.47 3.64
CA SER A 235 10.94 14.47 4.50
C SER A 235 11.24 13.06 5.04
N LEU A 236 12.45 12.55 4.78
CA LEU A 236 12.98 11.38 5.49
C LEU A 236 13.15 11.75 6.96
N HIS A 237 12.52 10.97 7.83
CA HIS A 237 12.66 11.13 9.27
C HIS A 237 13.57 10.02 9.80
N SER A 238 14.79 10.40 10.21
CA SER A 238 15.73 9.49 10.88
C SER A 238 15.72 9.74 12.37
N TYR A 239 15.76 8.64 13.14
CA TYR A 239 15.74 8.67 14.60
C TYR A 239 16.88 7.82 15.12
N THR A 240 17.51 8.29 16.20
CA THR A 240 18.61 7.56 16.84
C THR A 240 18.25 7.31 18.28
N ILE A 241 18.35 6.04 18.68
CA ILE A 241 18.20 5.58 20.05
C ILE A 241 19.58 5.18 20.53
N ILE A 242 20.02 5.79 21.63
CA ILE A 242 21.36 5.61 22.19
C ILE A 242 21.21 4.94 23.54
N SER A 243 21.90 3.82 23.74
CA SER A 243 21.95 3.14 25.03
C SER A 243 22.72 3.96 26.07
N GLU A 244 22.72 3.49 27.33
CA GLU A 244 23.76 3.92 28.26
C GLU A 244 25.14 3.45 27.78
N GLU A 245 26.18 4.09 28.31
CA GLU A 245 27.54 3.62 28.15
C GLU A 245 27.72 2.31 28.92
N PHE A 246 28.30 1.31 28.25
CA PHE A 246 28.59 0.03 28.86
C PHE A 246 30.06 0.00 29.29
N GLU A 247 30.33 -0.49 30.49
CA GLU A 247 31.68 -0.72 30.97
C GLU A 247 32.47 -1.63 30.01
N PRO A 248 33.78 -1.41 29.82
CA PRO A 248 34.64 -2.28 29.03
C PRO A 248 34.49 -3.76 29.40
N ALA A 249 34.18 -4.59 28.41
CA ALA A 249 34.06 -6.04 28.55
C ALA A 249 34.90 -6.74 27.47
N ASN A 250 35.29 -7.99 27.74
CA ASN A 250 36.01 -8.80 26.76
C ASN A 250 35.16 -9.09 25.52
N ASP A 251 33.85 -9.19 25.69
CA ASP A 251 32.87 -9.44 24.63
C ASP A 251 31.55 -8.73 24.93
N TYR A 252 30.86 -8.30 23.87
CA TYR A 252 29.51 -7.75 23.94
C TYR A 252 28.56 -8.56 23.05
N CYS A 253 27.42 -8.94 23.60
CA CYS A 253 26.34 -9.57 22.84
C CYS A 253 25.10 -8.66 22.88
N PHE A 254 24.62 -8.25 21.71
CA PHE A 254 23.44 -7.40 21.57
C PHE A 254 22.33 -8.16 20.84
N PHE A 255 21.16 -8.25 21.48
CA PHE A 255 19.97 -8.88 20.92
C PHE A 255 18.77 -7.96 21.13
N PHE A 256 17.94 -7.84 20.10
CA PHE A 256 16.71 -7.06 20.15
C PHE A 256 15.70 -7.64 19.15
N TYR A 257 14.43 -7.30 19.37
CA TYR A 257 13.33 -7.67 18.48
C TYR A 257 12.82 -6.42 17.77
N TYR A 258 12.52 -6.54 16.48
CA TYR A 258 12.01 -5.44 15.68
C TYR A 258 10.85 -5.89 14.79
N SER A 259 10.01 -4.94 14.42
CA SER A 259 8.89 -5.15 13.49
C SER A 259 8.77 -3.94 12.59
N MET A 260 8.95 -4.15 11.29
CA MET A 260 8.95 -3.10 10.26
C MET A 260 7.79 -3.38 9.31
N VAL A 261 6.69 -2.66 9.50
CA VAL A 261 5.44 -2.87 8.75
C VAL A 261 5.04 -1.56 8.07
N GLY A 262 5.09 -1.55 6.74
CA GLY A 262 4.68 -0.40 5.92
C GLY A 262 5.52 -0.28 4.66
N LYS A 263 4.94 0.29 3.60
CA LYS A 263 5.61 0.45 2.29
C LYS A 263 6.70 1.53 2.29
N GLU A 264 6.66 2.42 3.27
CA GLU A 264 7.55 3.59 3.39
C GLU A 264 8.63 3.39 4.48
N VAL A 265 8.72 2.20 5.07
CA VAL A 265 9.71 1.91 6.10
C VAL A 265 11.08 1.72 5.44
N GLN A 266 12.05 2.51 5.88
CA GLN A 266 13.44 2.47 5.42
C GLN A 266 14.30 1.62 6.36
N ASP A 267 15.59 1.50 6.04
CA ASP A 267 16.55 0.66 6.76
C ASP A 267 16.66 0.97 8.26
N LEU A 268 16.94 -0.07 9.04
CA LEU A 268 17.30 0.03 10.46
C LEU A 268 18.79 -0.19 10.61
N ASP A 269 19.52 0.88 10.91
CA ASP A 269 20.96 0.84 11.14
C ASP A 269 21.31 0.61 12.61
N ILE A 270 22.26 -0.29 12.86
CA ILE A 270 22.83 -0.56 14.18
C ILE A 270 24.29 -0.14 14.15
N THR A 271 24.66 0.79 15.03
CA THR A 271 26.05 1.27 15.14
C THR A 271 26.55 1.10 16.56
N VAL A 272 27.84 0.77 16.68
CA VAL A 272 28.53 0.70 17.97
C VAL A 272 29.49 1.88 18.03
N LYS A 273 29.34 2.73 19.04
CA LYS A 273 30.26 3.82 19.32
C LYS A 273 31.18 3.41 20.46
N VAL A 274 32.46 3.25 20.16
CA VAL A 274 33.50 3.04 21.17
C VAL A 274 34.03 4.42 21.58
N GLY A 275 34.09 4.66 22.89
CA GLY A 275 34.65 5.89 23.49
C GLY A 275 36.16 5.94 23.42
#